data_AF-A0AA97GN64-F1
#
_entry.id   AF-A0AA97GN64-F1
#
_cell.length_a   1.000
_cell.length_b   1.000
_cell.length_c   1.000
_cell.angle_alpha   90.00
_cell.angle_beta   90.00
_cell.angle_gamma   90.00
#
_symmetry.space_group_name_H-M   'P 1'
#
loop_
_entity.id
_entity.type
_entity.pdbx_description
1 polymer ?
#
loop_
_entity_poly.entity_id
_entity_poly.type
_entity_poly.pdbx_seq_one_letter_code
_entity_poly.pdbx_strand_id
1 'polypeptide(L)'
;MKKIKISRWYISGFWAPLDGGPNEDEALLKLNLNNHSSIDLIVDKILKPYIDMLPLKYQIRFKDSFKYAIAYYSEKELKDCYYTGAPQLDLPDGITARDFYIYVWNLMYKNESYLASEKDNYTELSLNEIYKK
;
A
#
# COMPACT_ATOMS: atom_id res chain seq x y z
N MET A 1 12.90 13.15 -19.96
CA MET A 1 11.77 13.15 -19.01
C MET A 1 12.27 12.76 -17.62
N LYS A 2 11.68 13.29 -16.54
CA LYS A 2 12.04 12.90 -15.17
C LYS A 2 11.36 11.57 -14.85
N LYS A 3 12.15 10.54 -14.47
CA LYS A 3 11.61 9.23 -14.10
C LYS A 3 10.78 9.31 -12.82
N ILE A 4 9.72 8.51 -12.75
CA ILE A 4 8.86 8.36 -11.58
C ILE A 4 9.62 7.55 -10.53
N LYS A 5 9.85 8.11 -9.35
CA LYS A 5 10.56 7.38 -8.28
C LYS A 5 9.59 6.53 -7.48
N ILE A 6 9.88 5.24 -7.38
CA ILE A 6 9.11 4.24 -6.64
C ILE A 6 10.01 3.49 -5.66
N SER A 7 9.44 2.76 -4.71
CA SER A 7 10.22 1.84 -3.88
C SER A 7 9.32 0.81 -3.22
N ARG A 8 9.84 -0.41 -3.08
CA ARG A 8 9.23 -1.46 -2.26
C ARG A 8 8.93 -1.01 -0.82
N TRP A 9 9.77 -0.15 -0.25
CA TRP A 9 9.59 0.37 1.12
C TRP A 9 8.40 1.31 1.25
N TYR A 10 8.00 2.00 0.18
CA TYR A 10 6.74 2.74 0.18
C TYR A 10 5.53 1.78 0.16
N ILE A 11 5.67 0.56 -0.38
CA ILE A 11 4.60 -0.44 -0.28
C ILE A 11 4.52 -1.00 1.12
N SER A 12 5.65 -1.43 1.69
CA SER A 12 5.67 -1.94 3.06
C SER A 12 5.20 -0.89 4.06
N GLY A 13 5.63 0.37 3.89
CA GLY A 13 5.19 1.49 4.71
C GLY A 13 3.71 1.83 4.54
N PHE A 14 3.07 1.46 3.43
CA PHE A 14 1.64 1.69 3.22
C PHE A 14 0.82 0.83 4.18
N TRP A 15 1.30 -0.40 4.44
CA TRP A 15 0.66 -1.36 5.33
C TRP A 15 1.09 -1.24 6.79
N ALA A 16 2.17 -0.50 7.07
CA ALA A 16 2.71 -0.30 8.42
C ALA A 16 1.70 0.18 9.48
N PRO A 17 0.69 1.03 9.18
CA PRO A 17 -0.32 1.40 10.16
C PRO A 17 -1.14 0.24 10.72
N LEU A 18 -1.13 -0.91 10.05
CA LEU A 18 -1.82 -2.12 10.50
C LEU A 18 -1.01 -2.91 11.54
N ASP A 19 0.17 -2.42 11.95
CA ASP A 19 1.08 -3.10 12.88
C ASP A 19 0.62 -3.09 14.35
N GLY A 20 -0.41 -2.31 14.70
CA GLY A 20 -0.89 -2.18 16.07
C GLY A 20 -0.16 -1.15 16.91
N GLY A 21 0.31 -0.06 16.29
CA GLY A 21 0.82 1.10 16.99
C GLY A 21 -0.10 1.61 18.12
N PRO A 22 0.42 2.37 19.09
CA PRO A 22 -0.22 2.67 20.38
C PRO A 22 -1.52 3.50 20.30
N ASN A 23 -1.84 4.06 19.13
CA ASN A 23 -3.03 4.88 18.92
C ASN A 23 -4.06 4.21 18.00
N GLU A 24 -3.80 2.98 17.54
CA GLU A 24 -4.71 2.28 16.65
C GLU A 24 -5.86 1.62 17.42
N ASP A 25 -7.05 1.64 16.83
CA ASP A 25 -8.21 0.96 17.41
C ASP A 25 -8.01 -0.56 17.27
N GLU A 26 -7.70 -1.22 18.38
CA GLU A 26 -7.49 -2.67 18.43
C GLU A 26 -8.67 -3.48 17.85
N ALA A 27 -9.89 -2.95 17.89
CA ALA A 27 -11.05 -3.63 17.32
C ALA A 27 -10.94 -3.72 15.79
N LEU A 28 -10.40 -2.68 15.14
CA LEU A 28 -10.17 -2.68 13.70
C LEU A 28 -9.09 -3.70 13.31
N LEU A 29 -8.04 -3.84 14.13
CA LEU A 29 -6.93 -4.75 13.85
C LEU A 29 -7.24 -6.23 14.10
N LYS A 30 -8.45 -6.54 14.60
CA LYS A 30 -8.97 -7.91 14.77
C LYS A 30 -10.00 -8.27 13.68
N LEU A 31 -10.22 -7.39 12.71
CA LEU A 31 -11.17 -7.64 11.63
C LEU A 31 -10.70 -8.76 10.68
N ASN A 32 -11.66 -9.42 10.04
CA ASN A 32 -11.37 -10.44 9.03
C ASN A 32 -11.39 -9.80 7.64
N LEU A 33 -10.26 -9.80 6.93
CA LEU A 33 -10.13 -9.22 5.59
C LEU A 33 -10.82 -10.06 4.49
N ASN A 34 -11.32 -11.26 4.79
CA ASN A 34 -12.21 -11.99 3.88
C ASN A 34 -13.59 -11.34 3.73
N ASN A 35 -13.94 -10.37 4.58
CA ASN A 35 -15.13 -9.56 4.43
C ASN A 35 -14.78 -8.20 3.82
N HIS A 36 -15.32 -7.89 2.64
CA HIS A 36 -15.09 -6.60 1.98
C HIS A 36 -15.43 -5.40 2.86
N SER A 37 -16.49 -5.44 3.67
CA SER A 37 -16.83 -4.35 4.58
C SER A 37 -15.75 -4.11 5.65
N SER A 38 -15.00 -5.15 6.05
CA SER A 38 -13.84 -4.98 6.93
C SER A 38 -12.72 -4.23 6.21
N ILE A 39 -12.46 -4.57 4.95
CA ILE A 39 -11.43 -3.91 4.14
C ILE A 39 -11.79 -2.43 3.95
N ASP A 40 -13.06 -2.14 3.65
CA ASP A 40 -13.57 -0.77 3.52
C ASP A 40 -13.31 0.05 4.79
N LEU A 41 -13.62 -0.53 5.96
CA LEU A 41 -13.38 0.10 7.26
C LEU A 41 -11.90 0.36 7.51
N ILE A 42 -11.03 -0.62 7.25
CA ILE A 42 -9.57 -0.47 7.42
C ILE A 42 -9.04 0.66 6.52
N VAL A 43 -9.49 0.70 5.27
CA VAL A 43 -9.07 1.76 4.34
C VAL A 43 -9.55 3.12 4.82
N ASP A 44 -10.81 3.26 5.21
CA ASP A 44 -11.40 4.54 5.58
C ASP A 44 -10.94 5.06 6.94
N LYS A 45 -10.66 4.17 7.90
CA LYS A 45 -10.33 4.54 9.28
C LYS A 45 -8.83 4.56 9.57
N ILE A 46 -8.02 3.81 8.83
CA ILE A 46 -6.58 3.69 9.10
C ILE A 46 -5.76 4.18 7.90
N LEU A 47 -5.90 3.53 6.75
CA LEU A 47 -4.96 3.74 5.63
C LEU A 47 -5.10 5.12 4.98
N LYS A 48 -6.33 5.60 4.73
CA LYS A 48 -6.56 6.95 4.18
C LYS A 48 -6.05 8.04 5.13
N PRO A 49 -6.49 8.09 6.42
CA PRO A 49 -5.96 9.08 7.35
C PRO A 49 -4.44 9.07 7.46
N TYR A 50 -3.82 7.89 7.49
CA TYR A 50 -2.37 7.76 7.53
C TYR A 50 -1.68 8.38 6.30
N ILE A 51 -2.19 8.14 5.09
CA ILE A 51 -1.60 8.75 3.90
C ILE A 51 -1.84 10.26 3.88
N ASP A 52 -3.03 10.72 4.25
CA ASP A 52 -3.42 12.14 4.20
C ASP A 52 -2.61 13.01 5.18
N MET A 53 -2.14 12.45 6.30
CA MET A 53 -1.26 13.18 7.26
C MET A 53 0.18 13.37 6.74
N LEU A 54 0.59 12.64 5.69
CA LEU A 54 1.95 12.77 5.16
C LEU A 54 2.08 13.98 4.24
N PRO A 55 3.28 14.60 4.13
CA PRO A 55 3.54 15.62 3.12
C PRO A 55 3.20 15.13 1.71
N LEU A 56 2.64 16.02 0.87
CA LEU A 56 2.19 15.71 -0.50
C LEU A 56 3.22 14.92 -1.33
N LYS A 57 4.51 15.25 -1.18
CA LYS A 57 5.60 14.54 -1.87
C LYS A 57 5.61 13.03 -1.58
N TYR A 58 5.27 12.63 -0.36
CA TYR A 58 5.22 11.23 0.04
C TYR A 58 3.92 10.59 -0.40
N GLN A 59 2.78 11.27 -0.28
CA GLN A 59 1.49 10.77 -0.82
C GLN A 59 1.64 10.34 -2.29
N ILE A 60 2.31 11.17 -3.11
CA ILE A 60 2.62 10.83 -4.51
C ILE A 60 3.52 9.60 -4.61
N ARG A 61 4.56 9.47 -3.76
CA ARG A 61 5.47 8.31 -3.76
C ARG A 61 4.77 7.01 -3.39
N PHE A 62 3.91 7.05 -2.38
CA PHE A 62 3.07 5.91 -1.97
C PHE A 62 2.18 5.50 -3.13
N LYS A 63 1.42 6.43 -3.71
CA LYS A 63 0.53 6.19 -4.84
C LYS A 63 1.26 5.62 -6.06
N ASP A 64 2.34 6.25 -6.50
CA ASP A 64 3.11 5.81 -7.67
C ASP A 64 3.72 4.42 -7.46
N SER A 65 4.23 4.15 -6.25
CA SER A 65 4.78 2.84 -5.91
C SER A 65 3.68 1.80 -5.90
N PHE A 66 2.53 2.08 -5.27
CA PHE A 66 1.40 1.16 -5.16
C PHE A 66 0.88 0.76 -6.54
N LYS A 67 0.74 1.75 -7.42
CA LYS A 67 0.40 1.56 -8.83
C LYS A 67 1.41 0.66 -9.56
N TYR A 68 2.70 0.92 -9.38
CA TYR A 68 3.77 0.11 -9.95
C TYR A 68 3.74 -1.33 -9.43
N ALA A 69 3.51 -1.53 -8.12
CA ALA A 69 3.43 -2.85 -7.52
C ALA A 69 2.27 -3.67 -8.10
N ILE A 70 1.07 -3.09 -8.22
CA ILE A 70 -0.07 -3.73 -8.88
C ILE A 70 0.27 -4.16 -10.32
N ALA A 71 1.04 -3.36 -11.06
CA ALA A 71 1.34 -3.66 -12.45
C ALA A 71 2.47 -4.69 -12.63
N TYR A 72 3.50 -4.66 -11.76
CA TYR A 72 4.78 -5.31 -12.07
C TYR A 72 5.31 -6.26 -11.01
N TYR A 73 4.88 -6.17 -9.76
CA TYR A 73 5.34 -7.11 -8.73
C TYR A 73 4.63 -8.45 -8.89
N SER A 74 5.34 -9.55 -8.68
CA SER A 74 4.77 -10.90 -8.57
C SER A 74 3.90 -11.05 -7.30
N GLU A 75 3.08 -12.10 -7.25
CA GLU A 75 2.28 -12.40 -6.05
C GLU A 75 3.14 -12.55 -4.79
N LYS A 76 4.31 -13.20 -4.91
CA LYS A 76 5.24 -13.32 -3.80
C LYS A 76 5.71 -11.95 -3.33
N GLU A 77 6.07 -11.06 -4.25
CA GLU A 77 6.58 -9.74 -3.90
C GLU A 77 5.52 -8.89 -3.21
N LEU A 78 4.27 -8.95 -3.64
CA LEU A 78 3.14 -8.27 -3.00
C LEU A 78 2.91 -8.78 -1.57
N LYS A 79 2.91 -10.11 -1.38
CA LYS A 79 2.78 -10.72 -0.05
C LYS A 79 3.94 -10.32 0.86
N ASP A 80 5.17 -10.41 0.37
CA ASP A 80 6.36 -9.99 1.11
C ASP A 80 6.26 -8.51 1.55
N CYS A 81 5.81 -7.61 0.67
CA CYS A 81 5.64 -6.19 1.03
C CYS A 81 4.60 -6.00 2.13
N TYR A 82 3.46 -6.68 2.01
CA TYR A 82 2.41 -6.65 3.01
C TYR A 82 2.95 -7.08 4.38
N TYR A 83 3.55 -8.26 4.47
CA TYR A 83 4.08 -8.78 5.75
C TYR A 83 5.32 -8.04 6.25
N THR A 84 6.10 -7.38 5.38
CA THR A 84 7.18 -6.47 5.82
C THR A 84 6.64 -5.27 6.58
N GLY A 85 5.42 -4.83 6.28
CA GLY A 85 4.72 -3.81 7.08
C GLY A 85 4.29 -4.31 8.47
N ALA A 86 4.55 -5.57 8.81
CA ALA A 86 4.16 -6.23 10.06
C ALA A 86 2.67 -6.06 10.46
N PRO A 87 1.70 -6.19 9.53
CA PRO A 87 0.30 -6.04 9.84
C PRO A 87 -0.17 -7.13 10.83
N GLN A 88 -1.07 -6.76 11.73
CA GLN A 88 -1.77 -7.70 12.64
C GLN A 88 -2.88 -8.50 11.94
N LEU A 89 -3.21 -8.13 10.71
CA LEU A 89 -4.27 -8.72 9.90
C LEU A 89 -3.66 -9.64 8.84
N ASP A 90 -4.20 -10.85 8.68
CA ASP A 90 -3.84 -11.70 7.55
C ASP A 90 -4.45 -11.21 6.24
N LEU A 91 -3.74 -11.44 5.13
CA LEU A 91 -4.32 -11.26 3.80
C LEU A 91 -5.56 -12.16 3.61
N PRO A 92 -6.56 -11.73 2.84
CA PRO A 92 -7.69 -12.58 2.50
C PRO A 92 -7.23 -13.84 1.74
N ASP A 93 -7.86 -14.98 2.01
CA ASP A 93 -7.53 -16.30 1.46
C ASP A 93 -8.31 -16.63 0.18
N GLY A 94 -9.44 -15.95 -0.06
CA GLY A 94 -10.31 -16.15 -1.23
C GLY A 94 -9.90 -15.40 -2.50
N ILE A 95 -8.89 -14.52 -2.44
CA ILE A 95 -8.44 -13.70 -3.58
C ILE A 95 -6.90 -13.65 -3.66
N THR A 96 -6.38 -13.23 -4.82
CA THR A 96 -4.93 -13.03 -4.95
C THR A 96 -4.47 -11.79 -4.19
N ALA A 97 -3.16 -11.68 -3.89
CA ALA A 97 -2.64 -10.49 -3.25
C ALA A 97 -2.80 -9.27 -4.17
N ARG A 98 -2.69 -9.46 -5.49
CA ARG A 98 -2.95 -8.39 -6.46
C ARG A 98 -4.41 -7.93 -6.45
N ASP A 99 -5.37 -8.84 -6.41
CA ASP A 99 -6.79 -8.47 -6.35
C ASP A 99 -7.10 -7.68 -5.08
N PHE A 100 -6.51 -8.08 -3.94
CA PHE A 100 -6.58 -7.32 -2.70
C PHE A 100 -6.01 -5.90 -2.85
N TYR A 101 -4.82 -5.77 -3.45
CA TYR A 101 -4.22 -4.45 -3.71
C TYR A 101 -5.07 -3.61 -4.65
N ILE A 102 -5.63 -4.18 -5.72
CA ILE A 102 -6.53 -3.46 -6.65
C ILE A 102 -7.79 -2.99 -5.91
N TYR A 103 -8.36 -3.83 -5.05
CA TYR A 103 -9.52 -3.46 -4.24
C TYR A 103 -9.22 -2.27 -3.33
N VAL A 104 -8.10 -2.34 -2.59
CA VAL A 104 -7.63 -1.25 -1.73
C VAL A 104 -7.33 0.01 -2.54
N TRP A 105 -6.73 -0.11 -3.73
CA TRP A 105 -6.49 1.03 -4.63
C TRP A 105 -7.80 1.74 -5.01
N ASN A 106 -8.82 0.98 -5.39
CA ASN A 106 -10.10 1.55 -5.80
C ASN A 106 -10.77 2.32 -4.65
N LEU A 107 -10.65 1.82 -3.42
CA LEU A 107 -11.12 2.51 -2.23
C LEU A 107 -10.32 3.78 -1.93
N MET A 108 -8.98 3.71 -2.00
CA MET A 108 -8.08 4.85 -1.74
C MET A 108 -8.27 5.99 -2.74
N TYR A 109 -8.37 5.68 -4.02
CA TYR A 109 -8.27 6.65 -5.12
C TYR A 109 -9.52 6.71 -6.01
N LYS A 110 -10.69 6.33 -5.49
CA LYS A 110 -12.01 6.52 -6.15
C LYS A 110 -12.03 6.08 -7.62
N ASN A 111 -11.52 4.88 -7.91
CA ASN A 111 -11.44 4.30 -9.26
C ASN A 111 -10.53 5.06 -10.26
N GLU A 112 -9.56 5.83 -9.78
CA GLU A 112 -8.45 6.24 -10.64
C GLU A 112 -7.78 5.02 -11.30
N SER A 113 -7.22 5.21 -12.49
CA SER A 113 -6.55 4.09 -13.18
C SER A 113 -5.26 3.68 -12.48
N TYR A 114 -5.18 2.40 -12.10
CA TYR A 114 -3.95 1.75 -11.63
C TYR A 114 -3.03 1.27 -12.76
N LEU A 115 -3.32 1.58 -14.04
CA LEU A 115 -2.45 1.22 -15.16
C LEU A 115 -1.13 1.99 -15.10
N ALA A 116 -0.07 1.32 -14.68
CA ALA A 116 1.28 1.89 -14.64
C ALA A 116 1.77 2.26 -16.05
N SER A 117 2.62 3.28 -16.13
CA SER A 117 3.39 3.57 -17.34
C SER A 117 4.36 2.42 -17.61
N GLU A 118 5.03 2.43 -18.77
CA GLU A 118 6.07 1.43 -19.04
C GLU A 118 7.18 1.45 -17.98
N LYS A 119 7.73 0.26 -17.66
CA LYS A 119 8.72 0.04 -16.60
C LYS A 119 9.93 0.98 -16.69
N ASP A 120 10.38 1.33 -17.90
CA ASP A 120 11.54 2.21 -18.12
C ASP A 120 11.33 3.66 -17.65
N ASN A 121 10.07 4.07 -17.46
CA ASN A 121 9.72 5.37 -16.90
C ASN A 121 9.94 5.46 -15.38
N TYR A 122 10.27 4.35 -14.72
CA TYR A 122 10.43 4.28 -13.28
C TYR A 122 11.90 4.21 -12.87
N THR A 123 12.16 4.66 -11.65
CA THR A 123 13.43 4.45 -10.95
C THR A 123 13.12 3.98 -9.55
N GLU A 124 13.57 2.78 -9.23
CA GLU A 124 13.41 2.21 -7.90
C GLU A 124 14.47 2.79 -6.97
N LEU A 125 14.03 3.35 -5.85
CA LEU A 125 14.90 3.88 -4.81
C LEU A 125 15.22 2.80 -3.78
N SER A 126 16.48 2.72 -3.39
CA SER A 126 16.90 1.99 -2.20
C SER A 126 16.41 2.68 -0.91
N LEU A 127 16.43 1.94 0.21
CA LEU A 127 16.03 2.48 1.52
C LEU A 127 16.83 3.74 1.89
N ASN A 128 18.15 3.73 1.63
CA ASN A 128 19.03 4.86 1.94
C ASN A 128 18.66 6.10 1.12
N GLU A 129 18.17 5.94 -0.10
CA GLU A 129 17.76 7.06 -0.96
C GLU A 129 16.42 7.66 -0.55
N ILE A 130 15.57 6.91 0.16
CA ILE A 130 14.30 7.43 0.70
C ILE A 130 14.57 8.44 1.83
N TYR A 131 15.58 8.18 2.66
CA TYR A 131 15.92 9.00 3.83
C TYR A 131 16.92 10.12 3.54
N LYS A 132 17.56 10.12 2.37
CA LYS A 132 18.40 11.24 1.94
C LYS A 132 17.52 12.48 1.69
N LYS A 133 17.67 13.46 2.57
CA LYS A 133 17.03 14.79 2.48
C LYS A 133 17.56 15.58 1.30
#